data_AF-A0A496A0D4-F1
#
_entry.id   AF-A0A496A0D4-F1
#
_cell.length_a   1.000
_cell.length_b   1.000
_cell.length_c   1.000
_cell.angle_alpha   90.00
_cell.angle_beta   90.00
_cell.angle_gamma   90.00
#
_symmetry.space_group_name_H-M   'P 1'
#
loop_
_entity.id
_entity.type
_entity.pdbx_description
1 polymer ?
#
loop_
_entity_poly.entity_id
_entity_poly.type
_entity_poly.pdbx_seq_one_letter_code
_entity_poly.pdbx_strand_id
1 'polypeptide(L)'
;MQESEILSQMRQLVGEENLISSCSGEGCRVYLTDIPPERLIVDVDRLFDAHGLKSKRCDRFVLFTNLNKDSLVVVLIELKSGGFNTTDVFQQLQSSANFISDIIPRDCTTECIPILFHGKGMRKVQNTDLRRSEVLFRGEKVPIRRNNCGTQENLANVLRQAQVLS
;
A
#
# COMPACT_ATOMS: atom_id res chain seq x y z
N MET A 1 -6.07 -21.08 6.88
CA MET A 1 -5.50 -21.15 5.52
C MET A 1 -3.99 -21.06 5.71
N GLN A 2 -3.19 -21.96 5.13
CA GLN A 2 -1.73 -21.88 5.34
C GLN A 2 -1.22 -20.59 4.66
N GLU A 3 -0.35 -19.84 5.33
CA GLU A 3 0.21 -18.55 4.89
C GLU A 3 0.60 -18.51 3.40
N SER A 4 1.21 -19.59 2.92
CA SER A 4 1.65 -19.75 1.54
C SER A 4 0.51 -19.81 0.53
N GLU A 5 -0.68 -20.28 0.94
CA GLU A 5 -1.82 -20.50 0.05
C GLU A 5 -2.45 -19.18 -0.38
N ILE A 6 -2.68 -18.25 0.55
CA ILE A 6 -3.28 -16.96 0.22
C ILE A 6 -2.34 -16.09 -0.61
N LEU A 7 -1.05 -16.04 -0.27
CA LEU A 7 -0.08 -15.29 -1.07
C LEU A 7 0.13 -15.93 -2.45
N SER A 8 0.02 -17.26 -2.57
CA SER A 8 0.03 -17.94 -3.87
C SER A 8 -1.20 -17.60 -4.71
N GLN A 9 -2.39 -17.55 -4.10
CA GLN A 9 -3.60 -17.11 -4.80
C GLN A 9 -3.48 -15.65 -5.25
N MET A 10 -3.01 -14.76 -4.38
CA MET A 10 -2.80 -13.35 -4.73
C MET A 10 -1.78 -13.20 -5.85
N ARG A 11 -0.70 -13.97 -5.83
CA ARG A 11 0.32 -14.02 -6.89
C ARG A 11 -0.28 -14.43 -8.24
N GLN A 12 -1.16 -15.42 -8.27
CA GLN A 12 -1.89 -15.81 -9.49
C GLN A 12 -2.84 -14.71 -9.97
N LEU A 13 -3.56 -14.07 -9.05
CA LEU A 13 -4.52 -13.01 -9.39
C LEU A 13 -3.85 -11.75 -9.94
N VAL A 14 -2.70 -11.35 -9.38
CA VAL A 14 -1.98 -10.16 -9.83
C VAL A 14 -1.09 -10.42 -11.04
N GLY A 15 -0.71 -11.67 -11.32
CA GLY A 15 0.21 -12.03 -12.39
C GLY A 15 1.68 -11.77 -12.06
N GLU A 16 2.55 -12.72 -12.39
CA GLU A 16 4.00 -12.65 -12.12
C GLU A 16 4.67 -11.46 -12.82
N GLU A 17 4.18 -11.07 -14.00
CA GLU A 17 4.70 -9.97 -14.81
C GLU A 17 4.53 -8.59 -14.15
N ASN A 18 3.60 -8.49 -13.18
CA ASN A 18 3.31 -7.28 -12.42
C ASN A 18 4.06 -7.24 -11.09
N LEU A 19 4.79 -8.30 -10.75
CA LEU A 19 5.60 -8.36 -9.53
C LEU A 19 6.97 -7.71 -9.74
N ILE A 20 7.42 -7.02 -8.71
CA ILE A 20 8.73 -6.36 -8.67
C ILE A 20 9.46 -6.68 -7.35
N SER A 21 10.75 -6.41 -7.31
CA SER A 21 11.60 -6.71 -6.13
C SER A 21 11.80 -5.51 -5.19
N SER A 22 11.34 -4.32 -5.57
CA SER A 22 11.57 -3.09 -4.80
C SER A 22 10.33 -2.20 -4.76
N CYS A 23 10.16 -1.48 -3.66
CA CYS A 23 9.02 -0.56 -3.45
C CYS A 23 9.41 0.92 -3.67
N SER A 24 10.42 1.18 -4.49
CA SER A 24 10.94 2.54 -4.72
C SER A 24 10.58 3.06 -6.12
N GLY A 25 10.56 4.38 -6.27
CA GLY A 25 10.22 5.10 -7.51
C GLY A 25 10.91 6.45 -7.56
N GLU A 26 10.73 7.21 -8.65
CA GLU A 26 11.37 8.49 -8.99
C GLU A 26 11.75 9.38 -7.78
N GLY A 27 12.97 9.21 -7.24
CA GLY A 27 13.48 10.00 -6.12
C GLY A 27 12.86 9.73 -4.75
N CYS A 28 12.00 8.71 -4.62
CA CYS A 28 11.43 8.26 -3.35
C CYS A 28 11.81 6.80 -3.06
N ARG A 29 12.58 6.58 -2.00
CA ARG A 29 13.02 5.24 -1.56
C ARG A 29 12.18 4.73 -0.40
N VAL A 30 11.66 3.52 -0.52
CA VAL A 30 10.99 2.77 0.54
C VAL A 30 11.82 1.53 0.87
N TYR A 31 12.21 1.40 2.14
CA TYR A 31 12.98 0.25 2.61
C TYR A 31 12.04 -0.84 3.10
N LEU A 32 12.40 -2.08 2.76
CA LEU A 32 11.68 -3.30 3.16
C LEU A 32 12.36 -4.00 4.34
N THR A 33 13.31 -3.33 5.00
CA THR A 33 13.92 -3.78 6.25
C THR A 33 12.81 -4.01 7.29
N ASP A 34 12.89 -5.12 8.01
CA ASP A 34 11.91 -5.57 9.02
C ASP A 34 10.49 -5.85 8.48
N ILE A 35 10.34 -5.97 7.17
CA ILE A 35 9.11 -6.47 6.53
C ILE A 35 9.27 -7.97 6.30
N PRO A 36 8.23 -8.80 6.53
CA PRO A 36 8.28 -10.23 6.28
C PRO A 36 8.90 -10.56 4.91
N PRO A 37 9.85 -11.52 4.86
CA PRO A 37 10.56 -11.86 3.62
C PRO A 37 9.63 -12.47 2.59
N GLU A 38 8.65 -13.26 3.03
CA GLU A 38 7.57 -13.75 2.19
C GLU A 38 6.53 -12.64 2.00
N ARG A 39 6.60 -12.01 0.83
CA ARG A 39 5.72 -10.90 0.44
C ARG A 39 5.63 -10.79 -1.07
N LEU A 40 4.58 -10.13 -1.53
CA LEU A 40 4.44 -9.68 -2.91
C LEU A 40 4.62 -8.17 -2.96
N ILE A 41 5.32 -7.68 -3.97
CA ILE A 41 5.37 -6.25 -4.28
C ILE A 41 4.88 -6.10 -5.71
N VAL A 42 3.84 -5.31 -5.88
CA VAL A 42 3.13 -5.18 -7.15
C VAL A 42 3.36 -3.79 -7.71
N ASP A 43 3.73 -3.73 -8.99
CA ASP A 43 3.68 -2.51 -9.79
C ASP A 43 2.23 -2.27 -10.24
N VAL A 44 1.57 -1.32 -9.59
CA VAL A 44 0.12 -1.11 -9.74
C VAL A 44 -0.19 -0.48 -11.09
N ASP A 45 0.74 0.30 -11.67
CA ASP A 45 0.58 0.84 -13.02
C ASP A 45 0.44 -0.30 -14.03
N ARG A 46 1.39 -1.25 -14.00
CA ARG A 46 1.36 -2.42 -14.89
C ARG A 46 0.12 -3.27 -14.67
N LEU A 47 -0.24 -3.50 -13.40
CA LEU A 47 -1.43 -4.27 -13.06
C LEU A 47 -2.70 -3.61 -13.62
N PHE A 48 -2.87 -2.31 -13.39
CA PHE A 48 -4.07 -1.60 -13.88
C PHE A 48 -4.13 -1.60 -15.41
N ASP A 49 -2.99 -1.43 -16.08
CA ASP A 49 -2.93 -1.48 -17.54
C ASP A 49 -3.28 -2.88 -18.08
N ALA A 50 -2.82 -3.95 -17.41
CA ALA A 50 -3.18 -5.34 -17.73
C ALA A 50 -4.69 -5.62 -17.58
N HIS A 51 -5.34 -4.96 -16.61
CA HIS A 51 -6.79 -5.03 -16.41
C HIS A 51 -7.60 -3.98 -17.21
N GLY A 52 -6.93 -3.16 -18.04
CA GLY A 52 -7.59 -2.10 -18.82
C GLY A 52 -8.20 -0.97 -17.98
N LEU A 53 -7.74 -0.79 -16.74
CA LEU A 53 -8.26 0.21 -15.80
C LEU A 53 -7.61 1.57 -16.02
N LYS A 54 -8.45 2.59 -16.25
CA LYS A 54 -8.01 3.98 -16.50
C LYS A 54 -8.15 4.93 -15.31
N SER A 55 -8.59 4.42 -14.15
CA SER A 55 -8.73 5.25 -12.95
C SER A 55 -7.37 5.61 -12.36
N LYS A 56 -7.35 6.62 -11.50
CA LYS A 56 -6.17 6.94 -10.68
C LYS A 56 -5.79 5.72 -9.85
N ARG A 57 -4.49 5.52 -9.63
CA ARG A 57 -3.96 4.42 -8.82
C ARG A 57 -2.74 4.88 -8.04
N CYS A 58 -2.46 4.20 -6.94
CA CYS A 58 -1.19 4.38 -6.25
C CYS A 58 -0.06 3.65 -6.98
N ASP A 59 1.19 3.91 -6.59
CA ASP A 59 2.34 3.35 -7.30
C ASP A 59 2.55 1.86 -7.01
N ARG A 60 2.37 1.43 -5.76
CA ARG A 60 2.77 0.09 -5.30
C ARG A 60 1.73 -0.56 -4.39
N PHE A 61 1.60 -1.87 -4.48
CA PHE A 61 1.07 -2.69 -3.39
C PHE A 61 2.19 -3.49 -2.73
N VAL A 62 2.12 -3.67 -1.42
CA VAL A 62 2.89 -4.68 -0.70
C VAL A 62 1.93 -5.58 0.04
N LEU A 63 1.98 -6.88 -0.23
CA LEU A 63 1.11 -7.89 0.39
C LEU A 63 1.95 -8.88 1.17
N PHE A 64 1.55 -9.16 2.41
CA PHE A 64 2.17 -10.18 3.25
C PHE A 64 1.17 -10.63 4.32
N THR A 65 1.48 -11.72 5.01
CA THR A 65 0.68 -12.32 6.07
C THR A 65 1.09 -11.77 7.44
N ASN A 66 0.11 -11.37 8.26
CA ASN A 66 0.33 -11.09 9.67
C ASN A 66 0.07 -12.36 10.49
N LEU A 67 1.15 -13.06 10.82
CA LEU A 67 1.10 -14.34 11.52
C LEU A 67 0.42 -14.28 12.88
N ASN A 68 0.50 -13.13 13.57
CA ASN A 68 -0.09 -12.99 14.89
C ASN A 68 -1.62 -12.86 14.85
N LYS A 69 -2.17 -12.36 13.73
CA LYS A 69 -3.60 -12.08 13.56
C LYS A 69 -4.29 -12.99 12.54
N ASP A 70 -3.54 -13.87 11.88
CA ASP A 70 -4.02 -14.70 10.76
C ASP A 70 -4.75 -13.85 9.70
N SER A 71 -4.13 -12.74 9.30
CA SER A 71 -4.70 -11.78 8.36
C SER A 71 -3.77 -11.50 7.17
N LEU A 72 -4.35 -11.18 6.02
CA LEU A 72 -3.62 -10.60 4.89
C LEU A 72 -3.42 -9.10 5.15
N VAL A 73 -2.18 -8.63 5.11
CA VAL A 73 -1.86 -7.21 5.13
C VAL A 73 -1.71 -6.72 3.70
N VAL A 74 -2.40 -5.65 3.38
CA VAL A 74 -2.33 -4.98 2.08
C VAL A 74 -1.89 -3.54 2.31
N VAL A 75 -0.66 -3.23 1.94
CA VAL A 75 -0.13 -1.88 2.01
C VAL A 75 -0.29 -1.20 0.65
N LEU A 76 -1.07 -0.12 0.60
CA LEU A 76 -1.25 0.71 -0.59
C LEU A 76 -0.28 1.88 -0.50
N ILE A 77 0.63 2.01 -1.45
CA ILE A 77 1.74 2.95 -1.36
C ILE A 77 1.69 3.95 -2.51
N GLU A 78 1.59 5.22 -2.14
CA GLU A 78 1.79 6.37 -3.01
C GLU A 78 3.15 7.01 -2.72
N LEU A 79 3.92 7.33 -3.75
CA LEU A 79 5.26 7.89 -3.71
C LEU A 79 5.26 9.31 -4.28
N LYS A 80 5.60 10.31 -3.47
CA LYS A 80 5.73 11.71 -3.92
C LYS A 80 7.10 12.29 -3.55
N SER A 81 8.04 12.31 -4.50
CA SER A 81 9.35 12.94 -4.29
C SER A 81 9.30 14.49 -4.28
N GLY A 82 8.26 15.08 -4.87
CA GLY A 82 8.07 16.53 -4.99
C GLY A 82 6.83 17.08 -4.26
N GLY A 83 6.33 18.21 -4.75
CA GLY A 83 5.02 18.72 -4.33
C GLY A 83 3.90 17.84 -4.86
N PHE A 84 2.79 17.76 -4.12
CA PHE A 84 1.64 16.93 -4.50
C PHE A 84 0.33 17.59 -4.07
N ASN A 85 -0.76 17.16 -4.69
CA ASN A 85 -2.12 17.50 -4.30
C ASN A 85 -2.68 16.39 -3.40
N THR A 86 -3.23 16.77 -2.24
CA THR A 86 -3.76 15.82 -1.25
C THR A 86 -5.00 15.08 -1.76
N THR A 87 -5.86 15.75 -2.53
CA THR A 87 -7.03 15.14 -3.18
C THR A 87 -6.60 14.09 -4.20
N ASP A 88 -5.52 14.33 -4.95
CA ASP A 88 -5.01 13.35 -5.91
C ASP A 88 -4.49 12.09 -5.20
N VAL A 89 -3.70 12.26 -4.13
CA VAL A 89 -3.21 11.14 -3.31
C VAL A 89 -4.37 10.33 -2.74
N PHE A 90 -5.40 11.00 -2.20
CA PHE A 90 -6.60 10.33 -1.70
C PHE A 90 -7.31 9.54 -2.82
N GLN A 91 -7.52 10.12 -3.99
CA GLN A 91 -8.19 9.45 -5.11
C GLN A 91 -7.40 8.24 -5.63
N GLN A 92 -6.07 8.35 -5.71
CA GLN A 92 -5.17 7.25 -6.07
C GLN A 92 -5.31 6.08 -5.09
N LEU A 93 -5.18 6.36 -3.79
CA LEU A 93 -5.27 5.34 -2.75
C LEU A 93 -6.68 4.74 -2.64
N GLN A 94 -7.74 5.55 -2.75
CA GLN A 94 -9.12 5.06 -2.70
C GLN A 94 -9.47 4.16 -3.87
N SER A 95 -9.07 4.53 -5.09
CA SER A 95 -9.33 3.71 -6.28
C SER A 95 -8.57 2.37 -6.21
N SER A 96 -7.31 2.41 -5.75
CA SER A 96 -6.53 1.21 -5.47
C SER A 96 -7.14 0.34 -4.36
N ALA A 97 -7.69 0.94 -3.29
CA ALA A 97 -8.38 0.23 -2.23
C ALA A 97 -9.65 -0.47 -2.72
N ASN A 98 -10.40 0.16 -3.63
CA ASN A 98 -11.58 -0.46 -4.25
C ASN A 98 -11.16 -1.67 -5.08
N PHE A 99 -10.17 -1.50 -5.96
CA PHE A 99 -9.68 -2.59 -6.82
C PHE A 99 -9.19 -3.78 -6.00
N ILE A 100 -8.33 -3.55 -4.99
CA ILE A 100 -7.75 -4.64 -4.21
C ILE A 100 -8.83 -5.33 -3.34
N SER A 101 -9.84 -4.58 -2.89
CA SER A 101 -10.99 -5.14 -2.16
C SER A 101 -11.82 -6.09 -3.03
N ASP A 102 -11.91 -5.83 -4.34
CA ASP A 102 -12.70 -6.64 -5.27
C ASP A 102 -11.99 -7.95 -5.63
N ILE A 103 -10.66 -7.97 -5.66
CA ILE A 103 -9.90 -9.19 -6.00
C ILE A 103 -9.56 -10.06 -4.80
N ILE A 104 -9.49 -9.51 -3.58
CA ILE A 104 -9.24 -10.32 -2.38
C ILE A 104 -10.55 -11.05 -1.99
N PRO A 105 -10.49 -12.36 -1.67
CA PRO A 105 -11.66 -13.11 -1.17
C PRO A 105 -12.32 -12.44 0.04
N ARG A 106 -13.65 -12.39 0.08
CA ARG A 106 -14.41 -11.66 1.14
C ARG A 106 -14.29 -12.29 2.52
N ASP A 107 -14.06 -13.60 2.57
CA ASP A 107 -13.85 -14.40 3.77
C ASP A 107 -12.41 -14.28 4.32
N CYS A 108 -11.49 -13.68 3.57
CA CYS A 108 -10.16 -13.37 4.07
C CYS A 108 -10.17 -12.13 4.98
N THR A 109 -9.79 -12.31 6.24
CA THR A 109 -9.45 -11.22 7.16
C THR A 109 -8.30 -10.40 6.58
N THR A 110 -8.55 -9.12 6.29
CA THR A 110 -7.58 -8.27 5.60
C THR A 110 -7.38 -6.94 6.33
N GLU A 111 -6.12 -6.58 6.59
CA GLU A 111 -5.71 -5.28 7.11
C GLU A 111 -5.21 -4.41 5.94
N CYS A 112 -5.97 -3.40 5.55
CA CYS A 112 -5.55 -2.42 4.55
C CYS A 112 -4.79 -1.26 5.21
N ILE A 113 -3.61 -0.92 4.71
CA ILE A 113 -2.75 0.14 5.24
C ILE A 113 -2.36 1.10 4.10
N PRO A 114 -3.13 2.18 3.86
CA PRO A 114 -2.76 3.20 2.89
C PRO A 114 -1.62 4.09 3.45
N ILE A 115 -0.58 4.31 2.64
CA ILE A 115 0.59 5.07 3.02
C ILE A 115 0.98 6.02 1.89
N LEU A 116 1.22 7.28 2.25
CA LEU A 116 1.96 8.24 1.43
C LEU A 116 3.41 8.32 1.90
N PHE A 117 4.37 7.99 1.04
CA PHE A 117 5.76 8.38 1.23
C PHE A 117 6.06 9.68 0.51
N HIS A 118 6.68 10.63 1.21
CA HIS A 118 7.01 11.94 0.64
C HIS A 118 8.49 12.33 0.83
N GLY A 119 9.11 12.88 -0.22
CA GLY A 119 10.54 13.21 -0.22
C GLY A 119 10.87 14.62 0.27
N LYS A 120 9.99 15.58 0.00
CA LYS A 120 10.10 16.96 0.51
C LYS A 120 9.20 17.17 1.72
N GLY A 121 9.48 18.22 2.49
CA GLY A 121 8.60 18.65 3.57
C GLY A 121 7.20 18.99 3.06
N MET A 122 6.18 18.69 3.85
CA MET A 122 4.79 19.03 3.53
C MET A 122 4.44 20.40 4.06
N ARG A 123 3.66 21.17 3.29
CA ARG A 123 3.03 22.40 3.76
C ARG A 123 2.05 22.08 4.88
N LYS A 124 1.83 23.03 5.81
CA LYS A 124 0.93 22.87 6.96
C LYS A 124 -0.49 22.46 6.54
N VAL A 125 -1.00 23.03 5.45
CA VAL A 125 -2.32 22.69 4.88
C VAL A 125 -2.36 21.24 4.42
N GLN A 126 -1.40 20.80 3.59
CA GLN A 126 -1.31 19.40 3.13
C GLN A 126 -1.24 18.40 4.29
N ASN A 127 -0.47 18.72 5.33
CA ASN A 127 -0.39 17.91 6.54
C ASN A 127 -1.73 17.84 7.29
N THR A 128 -2.50 18.93 7.30
CA THR A 128 -3.81 18.98 7.97
C THR A 128 -4.84 18.17 7.19
N ASP A 129 -4.84 18.31 5.86
CA ASP A 129 -5.75 17.58 4.97
C ASP A 129 -5.49 16.07 5.04
N LEU A 130 -4.22 15.64 4.92
CA LEU A 130 -3.86 14.22 5.02
C LEU A 130 -4.21 13.60 6.36
N ARG A 131 -4.01 14.34 7.48
CA ARG A 131 -4.39 13.84 8.82
C ARG A 131 -5.89 13.57 8.96
N ARG A 132 -6.72 14.19 8.12
CA ARG A 132 -8.18 14.02 8.09
C ARG A 132 -8.65 13.09 6.96
N SER A 133 -7.72 12.64 6.11
CA SER A 133 -8.05 11.82 4.94
C SER A 133 -8.04 10.35 5.31
N GLU A 134 -9.11 9.66 4.92
CA GLU A 134 -9.34 8.25 5.20
C GLU A 134 -9.80 7.58 3.89
N VAL A 135 -9.28 6.40 3.57
CA VAL A 135 -9.83 5.58 2.49
C VAL A 135 -10.89 4.65 3.05
N LEU A 136 -11.93 4.38 2.28
CA LEU A 136 -12.91 3.35 2.57
C LEU A 136 -12.39 2.00 2.04
N PHE A 137 -12.26 1.00 2.91
CA PHE A 137 -11.90 -0.36 2.54
C PHE A 137 -12.88 -1.32 3.20
N ARG A 138 -13.64 -2.08 2.38
CA ARG A 138 -14.66 -3.04 2.85
C ARG A 138 -15.65 -2.47 3.88
N GLY A 139 -16.02 -1.19 3.73
CA GLY A 139 -16.95 -0.49 4.61
C GLY A 139 -16.30 0.18 5.82
N GLU A 140 -15.01 -0.04 6.06
CA GLU A 140 -14.25 0.59 7.14
C GLU A 140 -13.46 1.79 6.66
N LYS A 141 -13.39 2.83 7.49
CA LYS A 141 -12.55 4.00 7.23
C LYS A 141 -11.15 3.77 7.76
N VAL A 142 -10.17 3.82 6.88
CA VAL A 142 -8.76 3.57 7.19
C VAL A 142 -7.96 4.86 6.99
N PRO A 143 -7.27 5.37 8.02
CA PRO A 143 -6.53 6.63 7.91
C PRO A 143 -5.33 6.49 6.97
N ILE A 144 -5.10 7.50 6.12
CA ILE A 144 -3.89 7.56 5.29
C ILE A 144 -2.69 7.86 6.19
N ARG A 145 -1.79 6.88 6.30
CA ARG A 145 -0.53 7.03 7.02
C ARG A 145 0.50 7.72 6.14
N ARG A 146 1.56 8.25 6.77
CA ARG A 146 2.60 8.99 6.05
C ARG A 146 3.97 8.79 6.67
N ASN A 147 5.00 8.75 5.82
CA ASN A 147 6.38 8.78 6.26
C ASN A 147 7.28 9.41 5.19
N ASN A 148 8.54 9.69 5.56
CA ASN A 148 9.51 10.26 4.64
C ASN A 148 10.11 9.17 3.74
N CYS A 149 10.35 9.53 2.48
CA CYS A 149 11.20 8.75 1.59
C CYS A 149 12.64 8.71 2.12
N GLY A 150 13.34 7.61 1.92
CA GLY A 150 14.78 7.51 2.19
C GLY A 150 15.19 7.36 3.66
N THR A 151 14.26 7.47 4.61
CA THR A 151 14.51 7.10 6.01
C THR A 151 14.61 5.58 6.15
N GLN A 152 15.62 5.08 6.87
CA GLN A 152 15.74 3.65 7.17
C GLN A 152 14.48 3.14 7.89
N GLU A 153 14.07 1.90 7.60
CA GLU A 153 12.88 1.26 8.19
C GLU A 153 11.58 2.07 8.00
N ASN A 154 11.51 2.94 6.99
CA ASN A 154 10.36 3.83 6.85
C ASN A 154 9.01 3.09 6.71
N LEU A 155 8.96 1.97 5.99
CA LEU A 155 7.74 1.15 5.95
C LEU A 155 7.46 0.44 7.29
N ALA A 156 8.46 -0.22 7.87
CA ALA A 156 8.31 -0.94 9.13
C ALA A 156 7.82 -0.01 10.26
N ASN A 157 8.36 1.21 10.34
CA ASN A 157 7.93 2.20 11.33
C ASN A 157 6.44 2.58 11.19
N VAL A 158 5.92 2.69 9.96
CA VAL A 158 4.49 2.95 9.74
C VAL A 158 3.65 1.75 10.16
N LEU A 159 4.12 0.54 9.89
CA LEU A 159 3.42 -0.70 10.21
C LEU A 159 3.44 -1.03 11.72
N ARG A 160 4.51 -0.71 12.44
CA ARG A 160 4.55 -0.75 13.92
C ARG A 160 3.54 0.22 14.53
N GLN A 161 3.47 1.46 14.01
CA GLN A 161 2.43 2.42 14.42
C GLN A 161 1.01 1.96 14.06
N ALA A 162 0.88 1.04 13.10
CA ALA A 162 -0.38 0.41 12.75
C ALA A 162 -0.67 -0.86 13.56
N GLN A 163 0.24 -1.26 14.46
CA GLN A 163 0.15 -2.50 15.22
C GLN A 163 0.01 -3.74 14.31
N VAL A 164 0.64 -3.68 13.14
CA VAL A 164 0.75 -4.80 12.18
C VAL A 164 2.02 -5.59 12.45
N LEU A 165 3.12 -4.90 12.76
CA LEU A 165 4.39 -5.49 13.16
C LEU A 165 4.61 -5.30 14.66
N SER A 166 5.22 -6.29 15.30
CA SER A 166 5.71 -6.26 16.69
C SER A 166 7.04 -5.53 16.81
#